data_AF-A0A2J6RTJ1-F1
#
_entry.id   AF-A0A2J6RTJ1-F1
#
_cell.length_a   1.000
_cell.length_b   1.000
_cell.length_c   1.000
_cell.angle_alpha   90.00
_cell.angle_beta   90.00
_cell.angle_gamma   90.00
#
_symmetry.space_group_name_H-M   'P 1'
#
loop_
_entity.id
_entity.type
_entity.pdbx_description
1 polymer ?
#
loop_
_entity_poly.entity_id
_entity_poly.type
_entity_poly.pdbx_seq_one_letter_code
_entity_poly.pdbx_strand_id
1 'polypeptide(L)'
;MTAHPNIDKISFTGSTATGKKVMEGASKTLKRLTLELGGKDPAIICKDVNIALVAPKIAELAFLNSGQICIALKRIYIHESIYAEFRAAMVEATKKMKVGDGFTNGVFLGPIQNEMQYDRVRGFFDDIEKEGQRVVVGGIIEKSTGYFIKPTIIDNPAETSRLVLEEPFGKTSSSRPIPTLLSFTTSSTFTANEWPRPNPPHHAMVNRGRSA
;
A
#
# COMPACT_ATOMS: atom_id res chain seq x y z
N MET A 1 -17.37 -23.86 8.15
CA MET A 1 -17.87 -23.18 6.94
C MET A 1 -17.30 -23.78 5.66
N THR A 2 -15.97 -23.79 5.46
CA THR A 2 -15.36 -24.15 4.16
C THR A 2 -15.62 -25.58 3.68
N ALA A 3 -15.75 -26.54 4.60
CA ALA A 3 -16.05 -27.94 4.30
C ALA A 3 -17.52 -28.33 4.55
N HIS A 4 -18.40 -27.39 4.91
CA HIS A 4 -19.79 -27.72 5.26
C HIS A 4 -20.54 -28.23 4.02
N PRO A 5 -21.24 -29.37 4.09
CA PRO A 5 -21.86 -29.97 2.91
C PRO A 5 -22.94 -29.07 2.29
N ASN A 6 -23.74 -28.39 3.11
CA ASN A 6 -24.88 -27.57 2.65
C ASN A 6 -24.51 -26.13 2.24
N ILE A 7 -23.23 -25.84 1.96
CA ILE A 7 -22.80 -24.52 1.47
C ILE A 7 -22.30 -24.69 0.03
N ASP A 8 -22.93 -24.04 -0.93
CA ASP A 8 -22.60 -24.26 -2.36
C ASP A 8 -21.49 -23.35 -2.89
N LYS A 9 -21.31 -22.17 -2.27
CA LYS A 9 -20.34 -21.15 -2.69
C LYS A 9 -19.70 -20.48 -1.49
N ILE A 10 -18.43 -20.11 -1.62
CA ILE A 10 -17.72 -19.27 -0.66
C ILE A 10 -17.20 -18.03 -1.38
N SER A 11 -17.43 -16.86 -0.77
CA SER A 11 -16.77 -15.60 -1.12
C SER A 11 -15.94 -15.17 0.09
N PHE A 12 -14.65 -14.94 -0.11
CA PHE A 12 -13.73 -14.58 0.96
C PHE A 12 -12.90 -13.37 0.56
N THR A 13 -12.84 -12.38 1.46
CA THR A 13 -11.94 -11.23 1.35
C THR A 13 -11.01 -11.22 2.55
N GLY A 14 -9.70 -11.15 2.32
CA GLY A 14 -8.73 -11.16 3.43
C GLY A 14 -7.30 -11.45 3.00
N SER A 15 -6.50 -12.05 3.88
CA SER A 15 -5.10 -12.34 3.58
C SER A 15 -4.94 -13.49 2.58
N THR A 16 -3.90 -13.41 1.76
CA THR A 16 -3.50 -14.47 0.83
C THR A 16 -3.28 -15.81 1.55
N ALA A 17 -2.67 -15.78 2.74
CA ALA A 17 -2.47 -16.99 3.54
C ALA A 17 -3.80 -17.65 3.97
N THR A 18 -4.80 -16.85 4.36
CA THR A 18 -6.12 -17.39 4.73
C THR A 18 -6.91 -17.81 3.49
N GLY A 19 -6.79 -17.07 2.38
CA GLY A 19 -7.38 -17.46 1.09
C GLY A 19 -6.93 -18.85 0.63
N LYS A 20 -5.64 -19.17 0.78
CA LYS A 20 -5.10 -20.52 0.51
C LYS A 20 -5.78 -21.59 1.38
N LYS A 21 -5.93 -21.34 2.69
CA LYS A 21 -6.63 -22.26 3.61
C LYS A 21 -8.12 -22.42 3.26
N VAL A 22 -8.77 -21.34 2.83
CA VAL A 22 -10.16 -21.37 2.36
C VAL A 22 -10.28 -22.27 1.12
N MET A 23 -9.36 -22.11 0.17
CA MET A 23 -9.30 -22.95 -1.04
C MET A 23 -9.04 -24.43 -0.70
N GLU A 24 -8.06 -24.71 0.16
CA GLU A 24 -7.76 -26.07 0.65
C GLU A 24 -9.01 -26.73 1.28
N GLY A 25 -9.72 -26.01 2.15
CA GLY A 25 -10.94 -26.52 2.78
C GLY A 25 -12.09 -26.76 1.80
N ALA A 26 -12.25 -25.87 0.82
CA ALA A 26 -13.29 -25.96 -0.19
C ALA A 26 -13.08 -27.10 -1.20
N SER A 27 -11.82 -27.51 -1.42
CA SER A 27 -11.47 -28.61 -2.34
C SER A 27 -12.20 -29.92 -2.01
N LYS A 28 -12.46 -30.19 -0.72
CA LYS A 28 -13.13 -31.41 -0.23
C LYS A 28 -14.54 -31.62 -0.78
N THR A 29 -15.18 -30.55 -1.24
CA THR A 29 -16.56 -30.59 -1.76
C THR A 29 -16.68 -29.84 -3.10
N LEU A 30 -15.53 -29.52 -3.73
CA LEU A 30 -15.44 -28.80 -5.00
C LEU A 30 -16.29 -27.52 -5.08
N LYS A 31 -16.29 -26.71 -4.01
CA LYS A 31 -17.13 -25.49 -3.96
C LYS A 31 -16.63 -24.41 -4.91
N ARG A 32 -17.56 -23.63 -5.44
CA ARG A 32 -17.23 -22.40 -6.18
C ARG A 32 -16.65 -21.36 -5.22
N LEU A 33 -15.53 -20.75 -5.62
CA LEU A 33 -14.81 -19.75 -4.83
C LEU A 33 -14.78 -18.38 -5.52
N THR A 34 -14.81 -17.32 -4.70
CA THR A 34 -14.36 -15.97 -5.04
C THR A 34 -13.40 -15.54 -3.93
N LEU A 35 -12.17 -15.17 -4.28
CA LEU A 35 -11.13 -14.79 -3.33
C LEU A 35 -10.62 -13.39 -3.68
N GLU A 36 -10.90 -12.42 -2.82
CA GLU A 36 -10.40 -11.04 -2.93
C GLU A 36 -9.29 -10.87 -1.90
N LEU A 37 -8.04 -10.87 -2.36
CA LEU A 37 -6.88 -10.97 -1.48
C LEU A 37 -6.15 -9.62 -1.40
N GLY A 38 -4.97 -9.63 -0.79
CA GLY A 38 -4.21 -8.41 -0.61
C GLY A 38 -3.43 -8.00 -1.85
N GLY A 39 -3.08 -6.70 -1.90
CA GLY A 39 -2.33 -6.10 -2.99
C GLY A 39 -1.19 -5.21 -2.50
N LYS A 40 -0.14 -5.11 -3.33
CA LYS A 40 0.96 -4.13 -3.20
C LYS A 40 0.96 -3.19 -4.40
N ASP A 41 -0.15 -2.48 -4.56
CA ASP A 41 -0.45 -1.75 -5.79
C ASP A 41 0.55 -0.63 -6.07
N PRO A 42 1.09 -0.58 -7.31
CA PRO A 42 1.94 0.51 -7.75
C PRO A 42 1.13 1.68 -8.30
N ALA A 43 1.63 2.88 -8.10
CA ALA A 43 1.29 4.06 -8.89
C ALA A 43 2.48 4.43 -9.77
N ILE A 44 2.24 4.74 -11.05
CA ILE A 44 3.27 5.21 -11.97
C ILE A 44 2.95 6.66 -12.33
N ILE A 45 3.87 7.55 -11.97
CA ILE A 45 3.76 8.99 -12.13
C ILE A 45 4.68 9.42 -13.29
N CYS A 46 4.06 9.65 -14.45
CA CYS A 46 4.74 10.12 -15.65
C CYS A 46 5.13 11.61 -15.52
N LYS A 47 6.11 12.05 -16.33
CA LYS A 47 6.67 13.40 -16.27
C LYS A 47 5.70 14.55 -16.61
N ASP A 48 4.59 14.24 -17.26
CA ASP A 48 3.61 15.20 -17.79
C ASP A 48 2.42 15.46 -16.83
N VAL A 49 2.45 14.87 -15.64
CA VAL A 49 1.40 15.11 -14.65
C VAL A 49 1.44 16.53 -14.09
N ASN A 50 0.27 17.07 -13.77
CA ASN A 50 0.19 18.26 -12.92
C ASN A 50 0.47 17.87 -11.46
N ILE A 51 1.69 18.12 -10.99
CA ILE A 51 2.15 17.72 -9.65
C ILE A 51 1.25 18.28 -8.55
N ALA A 52 0.84 19.55 -8.64
CA ALA A 52 0.01 20.22 -7.62
C ALA A 52 -1.37 19.58 -7.47
N LEU A 53 -1.92 18.99 -8.55
CA LEU A 53 -3.20 18.29 -8.52
C LEU A 53 -3.07 16.80 -8.19
N VAL A 54 -1.98 16.16 -8.63
CA VAL A 54 -1.82 14.70 -8.55
C VAL A 54 -1.20 14.26 -7.22
N ALA A 55 -0.15 14.93 -6.74
CA ALA A 55 0.54 14.50 -5.52
C ALA A 55 -0.40 14.44 -4.28
N PRO A 56 -1.29 15.43 -4.02
CA PRO A 56 -2.21 15.33 -2.89
C PRO A 56 -3.16 14.13 -2.97
N LYS A 57 -3.67 13.82 -4.17
CA LYS A 57 -4.55 12.66 -4.40
C LYS A 57 -3.83 11.33 -4.22
N ILE A 58 -2.58 11.24 -4.68
CA ILE A 58 -1.76 10.05 -4.48
C ILE A 58 -1.45 9.84 -3.00
N ALA A 59 -1.12 10.91 -2.26
CA ALA A 59 -0.95 10.83 -0.81
C ALA A 59 -2.24 10.36 -0.12
N GLU A 60 -3.39 10.93 -0.48
CA GLU A 60 -4.69 10.55 0.06
C GLU A 60 -4.96 9.05 -0.16
N LEU A 61 -4.81 8.56 -1.39
CA LEU A 61 -5.01 7.14 -1.74
C LEU A 61 -4.00 6.19 -1.09
N ALA A 62 -2.80 6.66 -0.77
CA ALA A 62 -1.79 5.88 -0.07
C ALA A 62 -2.13 5.69 1.42
N PHE A 63 -2.74 6.71 2.05
CA PHE A 63 -3.00 6.73 3.49
C PHE A 63 -4.46 6.55 3.88
N LEU A 64 -5.41 6.56 2.94
CA LEU A 64 -6.84 6.39 3.20
C LEU A 64 -7.09 5.15 4.08
N ASN A 65 -7.99 5.30 5.07
CA ASN A 65 -8.26 4.30 6.10
C ASN A 65 -7.00 3.88 6.89
N SER A 66 -6.08 4.81 7.15
CA SER A 66 -4.77 4.54 7.76
C SER A 66 -3.96 3.51 6.99
N GLY A 67 -4.05 3.57 5.66
CA GLY A 67 -3.43 2.62 4.74
C GLY A 67 -4.04 1.22 4.81
N GLN A 68 -5.17 1.01 5.50
CA GLN A 68 -5.81 -0.28 5.68
C GLN A 68 -6.80 -0.59 4.54
N ILE A 69 -6.36 -0.45 3.28
CA ILE A 69 -7.11 -0.84 2.07
C ILE A 69 -6.29 -1.79 1.17
N CYS A 70 -6.95 -2.84 0.64
CA CYS A 70 -6.33 -3.80 -0.28
C CYS A 70 -5.65 -3.13 -1.48
N ILE A 71 -6.37 -2.21 -2.11
CA ILE A 71 -5.95 -1.42 -3.27
C ILE A 71 -5.17 -0.13 -2.93
N ALA A 72 -4.78 0.09 -1.67
CA ALA A 72 -4.00 1.29 -1.31
C ALA A 72 -2.69 1.35 -2.09
N LEU A 73 -2.27 2.56 -2.47
CA LEU A 73 -1.02 2.81 -3.20
C LEU A 73 0.17 2.66 -2.26
N LYS A 74 1.05 1.70 -2.55
CA LYS A 74 2.14 1.33 -1.63
C LYS A 74 3.52 1.46 -2.23
N ARG A 75 3.60 1.44 -3.56
CA ARG A 75 4.82 1.70 -4.34
C ARG A 75 4.52 2.82 -5.33
N ILE A 76 5.15 3.97 -5.16
CA ILE A 76 4.91 5.12 -6.02
C ILE A 76 6.16 5.35 -6.84
N TYR A 77 6.11 4.93 -8.10
CA TYR A 77 7.17 5.10 -9.08
C TYR A 77 7.01 6.47 -9.75
N ILE A 78 8.02 7.32 -9.62
CA ILE A 78 7.99 8.69 -10.13
C ILE A 78 9.08 8.84 -11.18
N HIS A 79 8.73 9.43 -12.31
CA HIS A 79 9.70 9.72 -13.36
C HIS A 79 10.81 10.63 -12.81
N GLU A 80 12.07 10.29 -13.08
CA GLU A 80 13.24 10.96 -12.50
C GLU A 80 13.23 12.48 -12.63
N SER A 81 12.74 12.98 -13.79
CA SER A 81 12.73 14.42 -14.10
C SER A 81 11.81 15.24 -13.21
N ILE A 82 10.83 14.62 -12.54
CA ILE A 82 9.89 15.29 -11.63
C ILE A 82 10.01 14.75 -10.19
N TYR A 83 10.97 13.87 -9.92
CA TYR A 83 11.06 13.12 -8.67
C TYR A 83 11.12 14.03 -7.44
N ALA A 84 12.05 14.99 -7.45
CA ALA A 84 12.28 15.88 -6.32
C ALA A 84 11.05 16.75 -6.01
N GLU A 85 10.43 17.32 -7.04
CA GLU A 85 9.24 18.17 -6.93
C GLU A 85 8.02 17.39 -6.45
N PHE A 86 7.79 16.21 -7.03
CA PHE A 86 6.67 15.36 -6.65
C PHE A 86 6.83 14.82 -5.22
N ARG A 87 8.04 14.40 -4.83
CA ARG A 87 8.34 13.99 -3.45
C ARG A 87 8.05 15.12 -2.47
N ALA A 88 8.48 16.34 -2.77
CA ALA A 88 8.21 17.50 -1.91
C ALA A 88 6.70 17.73 -1.77
N ALA A 89 5.95 17.70 -2.87
CA ALA A 89 4.50 17.84 -2.85
C ALA A 89 3.79 16.72 -2.06
N MET A 90 4.25 15.47 -2.18
CA MET A 90 3.76 14.34 -1.38
C MET A 90 3.98 14.54 0.11
N VAL A 91 5.18 15.00 0.51
CA VAL A 91 5.50 15.30 1.91
C VAL A 91 4.59 16.39 2.45
N GLU A 92 4.40 17.48 1.70
CA GLU A 92 3.55 18.59 2.12
C GLU A 92 2.07 18.22 2.21
N ALA A 93 1.58 17.36 1.30
CA ALA A 93 0.23 16.80 1.41
C ALA A 93 0.08 15.91 2.65
N THR A 94 1.08 15.08 2.93
CA THR A 94 1.05 14.11 4.04
C THR A 94 1.07 14.80 5.39
N LYS A 95 1.87 15.86 5.56
CA LYS A 95 1.92 16.65 6.81
C LYS A 95 0.58 17.28 7.20
N LYS A 96 -0.33 17.50 6.24
CA LYS A 96 -1.65 18.08 6.48
C LYS A 96 -2.67 17.04 7.00
N MET A 97 -2.34 15.75 6.98
CA MET A 97 -3.23 14.69 7.42
C MET A 97 -3.28 14.63 8.94
N LYS A 98 -4.44 14.95 9.51
CA LYS A 98 -4.67 14.87 10.95
C LYS A 98 -4.90 13.41 11.37
N VAL A 99 -4.09 12.93 12.30
CA VAL A 99 -4.26 11.64 12.97
C VAL A 99 -5.03 11.85 14.27
N GLY A 100 -6.00 10.99 14.57
CA GLY A 100 -6.75 11.07 15.82
C GLY A 100 -7.96 10.14 15.88
N ASP A 101 -8.83 10.38 16.86
CA ASP A 101 -10.08 9.64 17.02
C ASP A 101 -11.01 9.86 15.81
N GLY A 102 -11.57 8.78 15.26
CA GLY A 102 -12.42 8.82 14.08
C GLY A 102 -13.74 9.57 14.26
N PHE A 103 -14.19 9.83 15.50
CA PHE A 103 -15.35 10.66 15.80
C PHE A 103 -15.01 12.16 15.89
N THR A 104 -13.73 12.53 15.83
CA THR A 104 -13.31 13.93 15.90
C THR A 104 -13.31 14.58 14.51
N ASN A 105 -14.00 15.71 14.37
CA ASN A 105 -14.04 16.46 13.11
C ASN A 105 -12.65 16.82 12.58
N GLY A 106 -12.49 16.64 11.26
CA GLY A 106 -11.25 16.93 10.53
C GLY A 106 -10.13 15.91 10.73
N VAL A 107 -10.35 14.81 11.47
CA VAL A 107 -9.42 13.68 11.48
C VAL A 107 -9.50 12.94 10.15
N PHE A 108 -8.33 12.70 9.55
CA PHE A 108 -8.22 11.93 8.31
C PHE A 108 -7.77 10.48 8.59
N LEU A 109 -6.91 10.27 9.59
CA LEU A 109 -6.33 8.96 9.90
C LEU A 109 -6.71 8.51 11.31
N GLY A 110 -7.39 7.37 11.40
CA GLY A 110 -7.71 6.69 12.65
C GLY A 110 -6.58 5.75 13.11
N PRO A 111 -6.80 4.99 14.20
CA PRO A 111 -5.85 3.99 14.65
C PRO A 111 -5.81 2.79 13.70
N ILE A 112 -4.73 2.02 13.79
CA ILE A 112 -4.66 0.65 13.26
C ILE A 112 -5.67 -0.22 14.01
N GLN A 113 -6.30 -1.17 13.30
CA GLN A 113 -7.51 -1.84 13.77
C GLN A 113 -7.32 -2.64 15.08
N ASN A 114 -6.16 -3.24 15.30
CA ASN A 114 -5.87 -4.04 16.50
C ASN A 114 -4.37 -4.10 16.81
N GLU A 115 -4.02 -4.60 18.01
CA GLU A 115 -2.66 -4.74 18.51
C GLU A 115 -1.76 -5.57 17.59
N MET A 116 -2.22 -6.73 17.12
CA MET A 116 -1.44 -7.60 16.24
C MET A 116 -1.01 -6.88 14.96
N GLN A 117 -1.89 -6.06 14.38
CA GLN A 117 -1.56 -5.29 13.18
C GLN A 117 -0.68 -4.10 13.51
N TYR A 118 -0.92 -3.44 14.64
CA TYR A 118 -0.08 -2.36 15.12
C TYR A 118 1.37 -2.81 15.34
N ASP A 119 1.59 -3.93 16.03
CA ASP A 119 2.91 -4.51 16.27
C ASP A 119 3.60 -4.94 14.97
N ARG A 120 2.82 -5.47 14.02
CA ARG A 120 3.34 -5.80 12.69
C ARG A 120 3.82 -4.55 11.95
N VAL A 121 3.09 -3.44 12.02
CA VAL A 121 3.53 -2.17 11.42
C VAL A 121 4.75 -1.63 12.16
N ARG A 122 4.76 -1.71 13.51
CA ARG A 122 5.89 -1.31 14.35
C ARG A 122 7.19 -2.03 13.97
N GLY A 123 7.13 -3.33 13.69
CA GLY A 123 8.30 -4.08 13.22
C GLY A 123 8.94 -3.54 11.93
N PHE A 124 8.20 -2.81 11.08
CA PHE A 124 8.80 -2.13 9.92
C PHE A 124 9.56 -0.87 10.32
N PHE A 125 9.17 -0.18 11.38
CA PHE A 125 9.93 0.97 11.90
C PHE A 125 11.27 0.52 12.47
N ASP A 126 11.31 -0.65 13.13
CA ASP A 126 12.55 -1.27 13.58
C ASP A 126 13.48 -1.59 12.39
N ASP A 127 12.93 -2.12 11.28
CA ASP A 127 13.70 -2.35 10.05
C ASP A 127 14.18 -1.04 9.40
N ILE A 128 13.33 -0.01 9.35
CA ILE A 128 13.65 1.31 8.80
C ILE A 128 14.87 1.91 9.53
N GLU A 129 14.86 1.84 10.87
CA GLU A 129 15.96 2.33 11.69
C GLU A 129 17.22 1.48 11.49
N LYS A 130 17.09 0.14 11.55
CA LYS A 130 18.22 -0.80 11.41
C LYS A 130 18.91 -0.72 10.05
N GLU A 131 18.13 -0.56 8.98
CA GLU A 131 18.64 -0.49 7.61
C GLU A 131 19.04 0.94 7.20
N GLY A 132 18.82 1.94 8.05
CA GLY A 132 19.13 3.34 7.75
C GLY A 132 18.33 3.90 6.57
N GLN A 133 17.08 3.45 6.42
CA GLN A 133 16.21 3.85 5.31
C GLN A 133 15.90 5.35 5.39
N ARG A 134 15.87 6.01 4.24
CA ARG A 134 15.62 7.46 4.18
C ARG A 134 14.15 7.78 4.41
N VAL A 135 13.80 8.23 5.60
CA VAL A 135 12.47 8.75 5.92
C VAL A 135 12.34 10.22 5.49
N VAL A 136 11.28 10.58 4.77
CA VAL A 136 11.02 11.97 4.34
C VAL A 136 9.83 12.64 5.04
N VAL A 137 8.99 11.85 5.71
CA VAL A 137 7.96 12.33 6.66
C VAL A 137 7.59 11.18 7.60
N GLY A 138 7.20 11.49 8.84
CA GLY A 138 6.86 10.49 9.84
C GLY A 138 8.11 9.81 10.42
N GLY A 139 8.13 8.49 10.46
CA GLY A 139 9.29 7.70 10.91
C GLY A 139 9.39 7.48 12.42
N ILE A 140 8.46 8.02 13.19
CA ILE A 140 8.47 7.91 14.65
C ILE A 140 7.11 7.39 15.12
N ILE A 141 7.15 6.35 15.95
CA ILE A 141 5.98 5.86 16.67
C ILE A 141 5.97 6.53 18.04
N GLU A 142 5.00 7.41 18.25
CA GLU A 142 4.78 8.08 19.53
C GLU A 142 3.96 7.19 20.46
N LYS A 143 4.28 7.24 21.77
CA LYS A 143 3.49 6.55 22.78
C LYS A 143 2.10 7.19 22.87
N SER A 144 1.04 6.42 22.66
CA SER A 144 -0.34 6.89 22.74
C SER A 144 -1.26 5.82 23.37
N THR A 145 -2.45 6.23 23.81
CA THR A 145 -3.49 5.35 24.39
C THR A 145 -4.31 4.60 23.34
N GLY A 146 -3.75 4.40 22.13
CA GLY A 146 -4.36 3.64 21.04
C GLY A 146 -3.32 3.23 19.99
N TYR A 147 -3.75 2.52 18.96
CA TYR A 147 -2.86 1.99 17.92
C TYR A 147 -2.57 3.01 16.81
N PHE A 148 -2.16 4.22 17.18
CA PHE A 148 -1.94 5.31 16.23
C PHE A 148 -0.56 5.25 15.60
N ILE A 149 -0.50 5.44 14.29
CA ILE A 149 0.75 5.53 13.53
C ILE A 149 0.67 6.78 12.65
N LYS A 150 1.69 7.64 12.75
CA LYS A 150 1.79 8.81 11.87
C LYS A 150 2.12 8.36 10.45
N PRO A 151 1.49 8.97 9.43
CA PRO A 151 1.76 8.62 8.04
C PRO A 151 3.25 8.84 7.73
N THR A 152 3.88 7.80 7.19
CA THR A 152 5.32 7.74 7.00
C THR A 152 5.65 7.46 5.54
N ILE A 153 6.60 8.19 4.96
CA ILE A 153 7.05 7.94 3.58
C ILE A 153 8.54 7.62 3.59
N ILE A 154 8.89 6.54 2.89
CA ILE A 154 10.28 6.11 2.68
C ILE A 154 10.72 6.48 1.26
N ASP A 155 11.85 7.16 1.16
CA ASP A 155 12.42 7.68 -0.07
C ASP A 155 13.50 6.74 -0.62
N ASN A 156 13.23 6.20 -1.80
CA ASN A 156 14.12 5.34 -2.56
C ASN A 156 14.73 4.16 -1.76
N PRO A 157 13.91 3.33 -1.08
CA PRO A 157 14.42 2.12 -0.45
C PRO A 157 14.92 1.13 -1.49
N ALA A 158 15.85 0.25 -1.09
CA ALA A 158 16.31 -0.83 -1.96
C ALA A 158 15.13 -1.69 -2.45
N GLU A 159 15.15 -2.11 -3.72
CA GLU A 159 14.09 -2.95 -4.30
C GLU A 159 13.95 -4.30 -3.60
N THR A 160 15.02 -4.78 -2.98
CA THR A 160 15.07 -6.01 -2.18
C THR A 160 14.59 -5.83 -0.73
N SER A 161 14.30 -4.60 -0.30
CA SER A 161 13.84 -4.32 1.06
C SER A 161 12.48 -4.96 1.32
N ARG A 162 12.24 -5.37 2.57
CA ARG A 162 10.95 -5.89 3.01
C ARG A 162 9.82 -4.87 2.81
N LEU A 163 10.15 -3.57 2.84
CA LEU A 163 9.21 -2.49 2.58
C LEU A 163 8.65 -2.51 1.14
N VAL A 164 9.49 -2.87 0.16
CA VAL A 164 9.11 -2.98 -1.25
C VAL A 164 8.48 -4.34 -1.55
N LEU A 165 9.12 -5.43 -1.12
CA LEU A 165 8.75 -6.80 -1.49
C LEU A 165 7.55 -7.35 -0.73
N GLU A 166 7.44 -7.07 0.59
CA GLU A 166 6.40 -7.72 1.36
C GLU A 166 5.03 -7.10 1.09
N GLU A 167 4.12 -7.98 0.65
CA GLU A 167 2.70 -7.73 0.61
C GLU A 167 2.21 -7.34 2.02
N PRO A 168 1.35 -6.33 2.12
CA PRO A 168 0.89 -5.86 3.41
C PRO A 168 0.16 -6.93 4.21
N PHE A 169 -0.64 -7.73 3.51
CA PHE A 169 -1.59 -8.70 4.06
C PHE A 169 -0.96 -9.98 4.62
N GLY A 170 0.37 -10.13 4.60
CA GLY A 170 1.13 -11.18 5.30
C GLY A 170 0.39 -12.51 5.53
N LYS A 171 0.47 -13.05 6.75
CA LYS A 171 -0.42 -14.14 7.20
C LYS A 171 -1.82 -13.63 7.57
N THR A 172 -1.98 -12.32 7.84
CA THR A 172 -3.21 -11.66 8.32
C THR A 172 -3.40 -10.29 7.66
N SER A 173 -4.67 -9.89 7.44
CA SER A 173 -5.08 -8.99 6.36
C SER A 173 -4.83 -7.48 6.53
N SER A 174 -3.69 -7.01 7.04
CA SER A 174 -3.48 -5.57 7.22
C SER A 174 -2.59 -4.93 6.16
N SER A 175 -3.21 -4.03 5.43
CA SER A 175 -2.55 -2.98 4.66
C SER A 175 -1.85 -1.94 5.57
N ARG A 176 -0.74 -1.34 5.09
CA ARG A 176 0.26 -0.61 5.89
C ARG A 176 0.28 0.87 5.52
N PRO A 177 0.38 1.81 6.49
CA PRO A 177 0.50 3.25 6.22
C PRO A 177 1.96 3.69 5.97
N ILE A 178 2.70 2.95 5.11
CA ILE A 178 4.09 3.27 4.77
C ILE A 178 4.31 3.09 3.26
N PRO A 179 3.90 4.05 2.42
CA PRO A 179 4.25 4.04 1.00
C PRO A 179 5.74 4.31 0.77
N THR A 180 6.27 3.71 -0.29
CA THR A 180 7.64 3.95 -0.77
C THR A 180 7.63 4.80 -2.04
N LEU A 181 8.55 5.76 -2.13
CA LEU A 181 8.81 6.52 -3.36
C LEU A 181 10.01 5.91 -4.07
N LEU A 182 9.88 5.66 -5.38
CA LEU A 182 10.88 5.01 -6.21
C LEU A 182 11.05 5.82 -7.49
N SER A 183 12.29 6.02 -7.94
CA SER A 183 12.56 6.74 -9.20
C SER A 183 12.62 5.77 -10.38
N PHE A 184 12.16 6.19 -11.56
CA PHE A 184 12.39 5.45 -12.81
C PHE A 184 12.79 6.39 -13.96
N THR A 185 13.52 5.84 -14.94
CA THR A 185 13.94 6.55 -16.15
C THR A 185 13.27 5.93 -17.38
N THR A 186 13.20 6.65 -18.50
CA THR A 186 12.71 6.09 -19.77
C THR A 186 13.77 5.27 -20.52
N SER A 187 15.04 5.37 -20.12
CA SER A 187 16.18 4.69 -20.75
C SER A 187 16.55 3.39 -20.07
N SER A 188 16.20 3.20 -18.79
CA SER A 188 16.25 1.90 -18.17
C SER A 188 15.21 1.03 -18.87
N THR A 189 15.68 -0.10 -19.41
CA THR A 189 14.81 -1.13 -19.93
C THR A 189 14.01 -1.73 -18.77
N PHE A 190 12.95 -1.04 -18.36
CA PHE A 190 11.71 -1.70 -17.94
C PHE A 190 11.23 -2.43 -19.19
N THR A 191 11.84 -3.58 -19.52
CA THR A 191 11.57 -4.23 -20.80
C THR A 191 10.08 -4.53 -20.89
N ALA A 192 9.50 -4.15 -22.01
CA ALA A 192 8.13 -4.44 -22.41
C ALA A 192 7.79 -5.95 -22.48
N ASN A 193 8.69 -6.84 -22.05
CA ASN A 193 8.43 -8.26 -21.85
C ASN A 193 7.68 -8.55 -20.53
N GLU A 194 7.61 -7.58 -19.60
CA GLU A 194 6.91 -7.75 -18.32
C GLU A 194 5.49 -7.15 -18.27
N TRP A 195 5.03 -6.40 -19.29
CA TRP A 195 3.60 -6.01 -19.38
C TRP A 195 3.16 -5.47 -20.77
N PRO A 196 1.89 -5.69 -21.22
CA PRO A 196 1.41 -5.25 -22.54
C PRO A 196 1.24 -3.72 -22.63
N ARG A 197 1.58 -3.20 -23.82
CA ARG A 197 1.68 -1.78 -24.18
C ARG A 197 0.35 -1.00 -24.08
N PRO A 198 0.37 0.32 -23.79
CA PRO A 198 -0.79 1.20 -23.91
C PRO A 198 -0.68 2.28 -25.01
N ASN A 199 -1.83 2.84 -25.39
CA ASN A 199 -2.06 4.24 -25.81
C ASN A 199 -3.58 4.55 -25.59
N PRO A 200 -4.06 5.79 -25.29
CA PRO A 200 -3.41 7.11 -25.08
C PRO A 200 -3.90 7.83 -23.77
N PRO A 201 -3.97 9.19 -23.63
CA PRO A 201 -3.06 10.06 -22.84
C PRO A 201 -3.67 10.71 -21.56
N HIS A 202 -2.85 11.45 -20.80
CA HIS A 202 -3.20 12.46 -19.76
C HIS A 202 -3.52 12.05 -18.31
N HIS A 203 -3.34 10.80 -17.91
CA HIS A 203 -3.64 10.41 -16.52
C HIS A 203 -2.49 9.66 -15.88
N ALA A 204 -2.21 9.96 -14.60
CA ALA A 204 -1.49 9.03 -13.74
C ALA A 204 -2.20 7.68 -13.85
N MET A 205 -1.50 6.66 -14.38
CA MET A 205 -2.08 5.34 -14.55
C MET A 205 -2.15 4.67 -13.18
N VAL A 206 -3.34 4.69 -12.57
CA VAL A 206 -3.66 3.80 -11.47
C VAL A 206 -4.15 2.50 -12.09
N ASN A 207 -3.33 1.47 -11.92
CA ASN A 207 -3.64 0.06 -12.13
C ASN A 207 -4.01 -0.36 -13.58
N ARG A 208 -3.00 -0.79 -14.33
CA ARG A 208 -3.19 -1.76 -15.43
C ARG A 208 -2.21 -2.94 -15.39
N GLY A 209 -1.40 -3.10 -14.34
CA GLY A 209 -0.52 -4.26 -14.17
C GLY A 209 -1.28 -5.49 -13.67
N ARG A 210 -0.65 -6.68 -13.63
CA ARG A 210 -1.20 -7.86 -12.94
C ARG A 210 -1.31 -7.50 -11.45
N SER A 211 -2.48 -7.00 -11.05
CA SER A 211 -2.90 -7.08 -9.66
C SER A 211 -3.04 -8.56 -9.34
N ALA A 212 -2.27 -9.03 -8.37
CA ALA A 212 -2.44 -10.39 -7.84
C ALA A 212 -3.83 -10.55 -7.21
#